data_AF-A0A0T5Z7T6-F1
#
_entry.id   AF-A0A0T5Z7T6-F1
#
_cell.length_a   1.000
_cell.length_b   1.000
_cell.length_c   1.000
_cell.angle_alpha   90.00
_cell.angle_beta   90.00
_cell.angle_gamma   90.00
#
_symmetry.space_group_name_H-M   'P 1'
#
loop_
_entity.id
_entity.type
_entity.pdbx_description
1 polymer ?
#
loop_
_entity_poly.entity_id
_entity_poly.type
_entity_poly.pdbx_seq_one_letter_code
_entity_poly.pdbx_strand_id
1 'polypeptide(L)'
;MVPGVTYDVSAWVRLADPAVFDISNSAHVDDYKFRLNIKQSDNRGTQYIAIDDSSFEDPNDWVRLFGQFKYQPNGTVNSLTFYVHGPAPGIDILVDDVAIYGPVDYQTTPHTTADFVRAAGRQLVVGADATPIRLMGVNFNAYGEEDEAAESVYNSNNYDAADYRRVAEMGLTVVRLDLWWKLFEDENNPYTYKQEGWDWLNKNIVWAREAGVRLILDMHGLHGGFQGPGYDGDFWSNSDYMARTKALWGEIASRYKDETVIAAYDLFNEPAPPTQAELTDYTQQLVDTVRGVESNHLLIVEMNYGDEEGTPFLIDDPAGNVMYDFHQYNPWRYSATLGLPLRLWGLWHPLPFRRRLLPALQ
;
A
#
# COMPACT_ATOMS: atom_id res chain seq x y z
N MET A 1 -5.31 26.60 0.51
CA MET A 1 -5.66 25.27 -0.05
C MET A 1 -6.42 25.48 -1.35
N VAL A 2 -6.33 24.54 -2.29
CA VAL A 2 -6.94 24.61 -3.63
C VAL A 2 -8.22 23.77 -3.63
N PRO A 3 -9.38 24.33 -4.04
CA PRO A 3 -10.64 23.58 -4.08
C PRO A 3 -10.52 22.30 -4.91
N GLY A 4 -11.03 21.19 -4.38
CA GLY A 4 -11.00 19.87 -5.02
C GLY A 4 -9.72 19.07 -4.75
N VAL A 5 -8.68 19.66 -4.16
CA VAL A 5 -7.42 18.99 -3.84
C VAL A 5 -7.50 18.29 -2.49
N THR A 6 -6.96 17.07 -2.43
CA THR A 6 -6.78 16.28 -1.21
C THR A 6 -5.41 16.56 -0.59
N TYR A 7 -5.40 16.77 0.73
CA TYR A 7 -4.20 17.01 1.53
C TYR A 7 -4.03 15.88 2.54
N ASP A 8 -2.82 15.39 2.70
CA ASP A 8 -2.48 14.49 3.80
C ASP A 8 -2.17 15.33 5.04
N VAL A 9 -2.74 14.95 6.18
CA VAL A 9 -2.62 15.71 7.41
C VAL A 9 -2.22 14.79 8.55
N SER A 10 -1.25 15.21 9.37
CA SER A 10 -0.73 14.37 10.43
C SER A 10 -0.25 15.15 11.64
N ALA A 11 -0.24 14.50 12.79
CA ALA A 11 0.44 14.96 13.99
C ALA A 11 0.85 13.77 14.85
N TRP A 12 1.99 13.85 15.52
CA TRP A 12 2.32 12.94 16.60
C TRP A 12 1.84 13.52 17.92
N VAL A 13 1.19 12.69 18.72
CA VAL A 13 0.58 13.08 19.98
C VAL A 13 0.92 12.09 21.08
N ARG A 14 1.05 12.59 22.30
CA ARG A 14 1.28 11.76 23.49
C ARG A 14 0.73 12.47 24.72
N LEU A 15 0.37 11.73 25.77
CA LEU A 15 0.12 12.32 27.08
C LEU A 15 1.36 13.04 27.63
N ALA A 16 1.19 14.25 28.13
CA ALA A 16 2.26 14.98 28.80
C ALA A 16 2.63 14.31 30.13
N ASP A 17 1.63 13.82 30.87
CA ASP A 17 1.81 13.03 32.08
C ASP A 17 1.15 11.64 31.95
N PRO A 18 1.95 10.59 31.70
CA PRO A 18 1.45 9.21 31.62
C PRO A 18 0.81 8.70 32.92
N ALA A 19 1.11 9.30 34.08
CA ALA A 19 0.60 8.85 35.38
C ALA A 19 -0.90 9.14 35.57
N VAL A 20 -1.49 9.96 34.70
CA VAL A 20 -2.92 10.23 34.64
C VAL A 20 -3.70 9.00 34.15
N PHE A 21 -3.03 8.04 33.49
CA PHE A 21 -3.65 6.82 32.98
C PHE A 21 -3.73 5.73 34.04
N ASP A 22 -4.95 5.34 34.42
CA ASP A 22 -5.22 4.21 35.30
C ASP A 22 -5.68 2.98 34.49
N ILE A 23 -4.73 2.09 34.20
CA ILE A 23 -4.95 0.80 33.52
C ILE A 23 -5.96 -0.12 34.23
N SER A 24 -6.29 0.13 35.51
CA SER A 24 -7.20 -0.71 36.28
C SER A 24 -8.68 -0.38 36.11
N ASN A 25 -9.01 0.76 35.46
CA ASN A 25 -10.39 1.21 35.31
C ASN A 25 -10.88 1.10 33.86
N SER A 26 -11.37 -0.09 33.48
CA SER A 26 -11.82 -0.43 32.13
C SER A 26 -13.15 0.21 31.69
N ALA A 27 -13.73 1.12 32.48
CA ALA A 27 -15.02 1.74 32.21
C ALA A 27 -14.97 2.93 31.22
N HIS A 28 -13.77 3.34 30.79
CA HIS A 28 -13.53 4.63 30.13
C HIS A 28 -12.69 4.54 28.85
N VAL A 29 -12.80 3.45 28.07
CA VAL A 29 -12.00 3.26 26.84
C VAL A 29 -12.20 4.40 25.81
N ASP A 30 -13.37 5.03 25.77
CA ASP A 30 -13.66 6.20 24.92
C ASP A 30 -13.07 7.54 25.44
N ASP A 31 -12.63 7.61 26.70
CA ASP A 31 -12.06 8.82 27.30
C ASP A 31 -10.58 9.04 26.94
N TYR A 32 -9.92 8.04 26.34
CA TYR A 32 -8.47 8.03 26.09
C TYR A 32 -8.12 8.01 24.60
N LYS A 33 -8.88 8.77 23.81
CA LYS A 33 -8.63 8.99 22.38
C LYS A 33 -7.98 10.34 22.13
N PHE A 34 -7.01 10.36 21.23
CA PHE A 34 -6.61 11.59 20.57
C PHE A 34 -7.43 11.75 19.29
N ARG A 35 -7.73 12.99 18.92
CA ARG A 35 -8.55 13.29 17.74
C ARG A 35 -7.90 14.36 16.91
N LEU A 36 -7.86 14.14 15.60
CA LEU A 36 -7.45 15.12 14.61
C LEU A 36 -8.69 15.59 13.85
N ASN A 37 -8.91 16.90 13.86
CA ASN A 37 -10.01 17.53 13.15
C ASN A 37 -9.51 18.74 12.37
N ILE A 38 -10.29 19.11 11.36
CA ILE A 38 -10.18 20.41 10.71
C ILE A 38 -11.39 21.25 11.10
N LYS A 39 -11.12 22.35 11.80
CA LYS A 39 -12.11 23.37 12.12
C LYS A 39 -12.17 24.35 10.96
N GLN A 40 -13.25 24.29 10.18
CA GLN A 40 -13.52 25.24 9.11
C GLN A 40 -14.55 26.27 9.59
N SER A 41 -14.23 27.55 9.44
CA SER A 41 -15.20 28.64 9.65
C SER A 41 -15.42 29.40 8.35
N ASP A 42 -16.68 29.56 7.98
CA ASP A 42 -17.12 30.30 6.80
C ASP A 42 -18.27 31.26 7.16
N ASN A 43 -18.92 31.85 6.16
CA ASN A 43 -20.05 32.76 6.34
C ASN A 43 -21.33 32.10 6.87
N ARG A 44 -21.37 30.76 6.99
CA ARG A 44 -22.52 29.99 7.49
C ARG A 44 -22.28 29.43 8.90
N GLY A 45 -21.05 29.52 9.41
CA GLY A 45 -20.72 29.11 10.77
C GLY A 45 -19.40 28.37 10.85
N THR A 46 -19.23 27.60 11.92
CA THR A 46 -18.07 26.74 12.14
C THR A 46 -18.47 25.29 12.09
N GLN A 47 -17.71 24.49 11.36
CA GLN A 47 -17.83 23.04 11.30
C GLN A 47 -16.51 22.37 11.70
N TYR A 48 -16.61 21.18 12.28
CA TYR A 48 -15.47 20.32 12.60
C TYR A 48 -15.56 19.08 11.71
N ILE A 49 -14.49 18.84 10.95
CA ILE A 49 -14.37 17.71 10.03
C ILE A 49 -13.39 16.75 10.70
N ALA A 50 -13.89 15.58 11.11
CA ALA A 50 -13.08 14.55 11.73
C ALA A 50 -12.14 13.92 10.70
N ILE A 51 -10.89 13.69 11.10
CA ILE A 51 -9.86 13.02 10.28
C ILE A 51 -9.47 11.69 10.92
N ASP A 52 -9.17 11.70 12.22
CA ASP A 52 -8.71 10.52 12.97
C ASP A 52 -9.18 10.60 14.43
N ASP A 53 -9.44 9.45 15.06
CA ASP A 53 -9.85 9.29 16.45
C ASP A 53 -9.12 8.15 17.19
N SER A 54 -7.85 7.93 16.86
CA SER A 54 -7.01 6.87 17.43
C SER A 54 -6.85 6.90 18.97
N SER A 55 -6.88 5.70 19.56
CA SER A 55 -6.57 5.43 20.97
C SER A 55 -5.07 5.16 21.16
N PHE A 56 -4.57 5.28 22.40
CA PHE A 56 -3.25 4.79 22.80
C PHE A 56 -3.39 3.56 23.71
N GLU A 57 -2.51 2.58 23.58
CA GLU A 57 -2.47 1.39 24.45
C GLU A 57 -1.54 1.59 25.65
N ASP A 58 -0.37 2.19 25.43
CA ASP A 58 0.56 2.61 26.48
C ASP A 58 0.52 4.15 26.58
N PRO A 59 0.29 4.73 27.77
CA PRO A 59 0.29 6.18 27.97
C PRO A 59 1.66 6.84 27.70
N ASN A 60 2.73 6.06 27.55
CA ASN A 60 4.04 6.54 27.13
C ASN A 60 4.24 6.56 25.61
N ASP A 61 3.33 5.98 24.84
CA ASP A 61 3.52 5.88 23.41
C ASP A 61 3.15 7.18 22.70
N TRP A 62 3.95 7.48 21.68
CA TRP A 62 3.56 8.45 20.69
C TRP A 62 2.57 7.79 19.74
N VAL A 63 1.38 8.37 19.62
CA VAL A 63 0.37 7.98 18.64
C VAL A 63 0.46 8.94 17.47
N ARG A 64 0.46 8.41 16.26
CA ARG A 64 0.35 9.24 15.07
C ARG A 64 -1.12 9.36 14.71
N LEU A 65 -1.62 10.59 14.68
CA LEU A 65 -2.88 10.91 14.05
C LEU A 65 -2.64 11.21 12.58
N PHE A 66 -3.43 10.63 11.68
CA PHE A 66 -3.25 10.76 10.24
C PHE A 66 -4.56 10.63 9.46
N GLY A 67 -4.66 11.33 8.35
CA GLY A 67 -5.67 11.04 7.34
C GLY A 67 -5.69 12.05 6.20
N GLN A 68 -6.63 11.86 5.29
CA GLN A 68 -6.81 12.71 4.12
C GLN A 68 -7.91 13.76 4.32
N PHE A 69 -7.63 14.98 3.88
CA PHE A 69 -8.59 16.09 3.85
C PHE A 69 -8.76 16.63 2.44
N LYS A 70 -9.92 16.37 1.83
CA LYS A 70 -10.30 16.99 0.55
C LYS A 70 -10.87 18.38 0.79
N TYR A 71 -10.15 19.41 0.34
CA TYR A 71 -10.59 20.79 0.52
C TYR A 71 -11.72 21.13 -0.48
N GLN A 72 -12.97 21.08 -0.01
CA GLN A 72 -14.16 21.39 -0.81
C GLN A 72 -14.97 22.52 -0.18
N PRO A 73 -14.50 23.78 -0.28
CA PRO A 73 -15.21 24.90 0.30
C PRO A 73 -16.54 25.15 -0.42
N ASN A 74 -17.58 25.46 0.34
CA ASN A 74 -18.85 25.94 -0.21
C ASN A 74 -19.03 27.40 0.25
N GLY A 75 -18.64 28.33 -0.61
CA GLY A 75 -18.55 29.76 -0.29
C GLY A 75 -17.16 30.18 0.19
N THR A 76 -17.09 31.34 0.85
CA THR A 76 -15.82 31.91 1.31
C THR A 76 -15.44 31.35 2.67
N VAL A 77 -14.35 30.58 2.72
CA VAL A 77 -13.76 30.11 3.98
C VAL A 77 -12.94 31.23 4.60
N ASN A 78 -13.28 31.59 5.83
CA ASN A 78 -12.60 32.64 6.60
C ASN A 78 -11.37 32.09 7.32
N SER A 79 -11.47 30.87 7.87
CA SER A 79 -10.37 30.20 8.54
C SER A 79 -10.48 28.68 8.44
N LEU A 80 -9.33 28.03 8.41
CA LEU A 80 -9.20 26.58 8.44
C LEU A 80 -8.10 26.24 9.44
N THR A 81 -8.48 25.67 10.58
CA THR A 81 -7.58 25.41 11.71
C THR A 81 -7.44 23.91 11.92
N PHE A 82 -6.20 23.45 11.91
CA PHE A 82 -5.83 22.10 12.32
C PHE A 82 -5.98 21.98 13.83
N TYR A 83 -6.81 21.04 14.25
CA TYR A 83 -7.26 20.95 15.62
C TYR A 83 -7.01 19.53 16.15
N VAL A 84 -5.97 19.42 16.96
CA VAL A 84 -5.65 18.21 17.72
C VAL A 84 -6.20 18.37 19.13
N HIS A 85 -6.93 17.37 19.62
CA HIS A 85 -7.47 17.40 20.98
C HIS A 85 -7.66 15.99 21.53
N GLY A 86 -8.10 15.93 22.80
CA GLY A 86 -8.14 14.68 23.56
C GLY A 86 -6.94 14.60 24.52
N PRO A 87 -6.98 13.74 25.55
CA PRO A 87 -8.18 13.08 26.08
C PRO A 87 -9.09 14.10 26.81
N ALA A 88 -9.83 13.68 27.84
CA ALA A 88 -10.80 14.52 28.56
C ALA A 88 -10.26 15.92 28.96
N PRO A 89 -11.14 16.94 29.11
CA PRO A 89 -10.73 18.28 29.51
C PRO A 89 -9.87 18.29 30.79
N GLY A 90 -8.77 19.04 30.76
CA GLY A 90 -7.82 19.15 31.88
C GLY A 90 -6.64 18.19 31.83
N ILE A 91 -6.54 17.34 30.80
CA ILE A 91 -5.34 16.52 30.55
C ILE A 91 -4.48 17.19 29.48
N ASP A 92 -3.20 17.40 29.80
CA ASP A 92 -2.24 17.99 28.88
C ASP A 92 -1.69 16.94 27.90
N ILE A 93 -1.51 17.38 26.66
CA ILE A 93 -0.91 16.58 25.59
C ILE A 93 0.33 17.27 25.03
N LEU A 94 1.29 16.46 24.62
CA LEU A 94 2.39 16.88 23.78
C LEU A 94 1.98 16.64 22.33
N VAL A 95 2.30 17.62 21.47
CA VAL A 95 2.08 17.54 20.03
C VAL A 95 3.41 17.82 19.35
N ASP A 96 3.79 16.96 18.42
CA ASP A 96 5.02 17.08 17.64
C ASP A 96 4.75 16.73 16.17
N ASP A 97 5.68 17.12 15.28
CA ASP A 97 5.68 16.76 13.86
C ASP A 97 4.32 16.99 13.16
N VAL A 98 3.70 18.14 13.44
CA VAL A 98 2.45 18.55 12.77
C VAL A 98 2.76 18.86 11.31
N ALA A 99 2.11 18.14 10.40
CA ALA A 99 2.36 18.26 8.98
C ALA A 99 1.07 18.29 8.15
N ILE A 100 1.14 19.04 7.05
CA ILE A 100 0.10 19.13 6.03
C ILE A 100 0.83 19.07 4.71
N TYR A 101 0.64 17.98 3.98
CA TYR A 101 1.22 17.80 2.67
C TYR A 101 0.13 17.95 1.62
N GLY A 102 0.41 18.75 0.59
CA GLY A 102 -0.39 18.70 -0.63
C GLY A 102 -0.13 17.40 -1.39
N PRO A 103 -0.85 17.17 -2.50
CA PRO A 103 -0.53 16.07 -3.38
C PRO A 103 0.93 16.18 -3.83
N VAL A 104 1.60 15.04 -3.95
CA VAL A 104 2.97 15.01 -4.46
C VAL A 104 3.00 15.51 -5.89
N ASP A 105 4.06 16.24 -6.26
CA ASP A 105 4.30 16.58 -7.66
C ASP A 105 4.85 15.34 -8.38
N TYR A 106 3.92 14.52 -8.88
CA TYR A 106 4.26 13.37 -9.70
C TYR A 106 4.47 13.83 -11.14
N GLN A 107 5.71 13.72 -11.60
CA GLN A 107 6.10 13.92 -12.99
C GLN A 107 6.94 12.73 -13.43
N THR A 108 6.59 12.14 -14.57
CA THR A 108 7.50 11.21 -15.24
C THR A 108 8.58 12.01 -15.95
N THR A 109 9.84 11.69 -15.69
CA THR A 109 10.96 12.28 -16.45
C THR A 109 11.12 11.55 -17.79
N PRO A 110 11.75 12.18 -18.80
CA PRO A 110 12.10 11.47 -20.02
C PRO A 110 13.02 10.28 -19.71
N HIS A 111 12.57 9.08 -20.07
CA HIS A 111 13.30 7.83 -19.89
C HIS A 111 13.49 7.11 -21.22
N THR A 112 14.44 6.19 -21.24
CA THR A 112 14.70 5.28 -22.34
C THR A 112 14.41 3.85 -21.90
N THR A 113 14.24 2.93 -22.85
CA THR A 113 14.03 1.51 -22.55
C THR A 113 15.17 0.90 -21.71
N ALA A 114 16.38 1.47 -21.76
CA ALA A 114 17.52 1.02 -20.97
C ALA A 114 17.39 1.31 -19.48
N ASP A 115 16.52 2.23 -19.07
CA ASP A 115 16.31 2.59 -17.65
C ASP A 115 15.44 1.55 -16.91
N PHE A 116 14.68 0.75 -17.64
CA PHE A 116 13.77 -0.25 -17.09
C PHE A 116 14.48 -1.55 -16.70
N VAL A 117 13.94 -2.23 -15.69
CA VAL A 117 14.31 -3.61 -15.37
C VAL A 117 13.78 -4.53 -16.48
N ARG A 118 14.65 -5.40 -16.99
CA ARG A 118 14.29 -6.38 -18.03
C ARG A 118 14.74 -7.79 -17.70
N ALA A 119 14.00 -8.77 -18.19
CA ALA A 119 14.44 -10.16 -18.26
C ALA A 119 15.47 -10.33 -19.39
N ALA A 120 16.58 -11.00 -19.09
CA ALA A 120 17.58 -11.44 -20.06
C ALA A 120 17.92 -12.91 -19.75
N GLY A 121 17.19 -13.82 -20.40
CA GLY A 121 17.27 -15.25 -20.09
C GLY A 121 16.82 -15.53 -18.65
N ARG A 122 17.76 -15.90 -17.78
CA ARG A 122 17.50 -16.23 -16.36
C ARG A 122 17.90 -15.10 -15.40
N GLN A 123 18.24 -13.92 -15.92
CA GLN A 123 18.71 -12.79 -15.13
C GLN A 123 17.79 -11.60 -15.32
N LEU A 124 17.72 -10.75 -14.29
CA LEU A 124 17.22 -9.39 -14.44
C LEU A 124 18.39 -8.46 -14.75
N VAL A 125 18.18 -7.52 -15.67
CA VAL A 125 19.20 -6.58 -16.14
C VAL A 125 18.66 -5.16 -16.21
N VAL A 126 19.56 -4.18 -16.15
CA VAL A 126 19.29 -2.75 -16.41
C VAL A 126 20.42 -2.12 -17.24
N GLY A 127 20.14 -0.99 -17.87
CA GLY A 127 21.11 -0.22 -18.64
C GLY A 127 21.37 -0.78 -20.04
N ALA A 128 22.01 0.03 -20.88
CA ALA A 128 22.32 -0.31 -22.27
C ALA A 128 23.25 -1.55 -22.38
N ASP A 129 24.07 -1.78 -21.36
CA ASP A 129 25.01 -2.92 -21.29
C ASP A 129 24.38 -4.19 -20.70
N ALA A 130 23.06 -4.19 -20.42
CA ALA A 130 22.35 -5.29 -19.77
C ALA A 130 23.05 -5.75 -18.48
N THR A 131 23.35 -4.80 -17.59
CA THR A 131 24.03 -5.08 -16.32
C THR A 131 23.13 -5.91 -15.42
N PRO A 132 23.57 -7.11 -14.97
CA PRO A 132 22.75 -7.95 -14.09
C PRO A 132 22.46 -7.29 -12.75
N ILE A 133 21.23 -7.43 -12.29
CA ILE A 133 20.76 -6.96 -10.98
C ILE A 133 20.09 -8.07 -10.20
N ARG A 134 19.92 -7.83 -8.90
CA ARG A 134 19.09 -8.64 -8.02
C ARG A 134 18.11 -7.73 -7.31
N LEU A 135 16.83 -8.10 -7.34
CA LEU A 135 15.81 -7.44 -6.53
C LEU A 135 15.70 -8.20 -5.21
N MET A 136 15.94 -7.51 -4.08
CA MET A 136 15.71 -8.02 -2.73
C MET A 136 14.81 -7.03 -2.02
N GLY A 137 13.71 -7.48 -1.43
CA GLY A 137 12.66 -6.57 -0.99
C GLY A 137 11.77 -7.09 0.12
N VAL A 138 10.73 -6.32 0.39
CA VAL A 138 9.65 -6.58 1.35
C VAL A 138 8.30 -6.27 0.69
N ASN A 139 7.22 -6.87 1.20
CA ASN A 139 5.86 -6.52 0.82
C ASN A 139 5.34 -5.36 1.67
N PHE A 140 4.67 -4.40 1.03
CA PHE A 140 3.90 -3.34 1.66
C PHE A 140 2.43 -3.55 1.31
N ASN A 141 1.64 -3.96 2.32
CA ASN A 141 0.25 -4.31 2.12
C ASN A 141 -0.61 -3.05 1.92
N ALA A 142 -1.30 -2.93 0.79
CA ALA A 142 -2.22 -1.83 0.50
C ALA A 142 -3.66 -2.31 0.29
N TYR A 143 -4.13 -3.17 1.17
CA TYR A 143 -5.47 -3.75 1.15
C TYR A 143 -6.06 -3.84 2.56
N GLY A 144 -7.39 -3.90 2.63
CA GLY A 144 -8.15 -4.14 3.85
C GLY A 144 -8.87 -5.49 3.85
N GLU A 145 -9.70 -5.75 4.86
CA GLU A 145 -10.69 -6.82 4.79
C GLU A 145 -11.72 -6.54 3.67
N GLU A 146 -12.43 -7.57 3.22
CA GLU A 146 -13.30 -7.47 2.03
C GLU A 146 -14.42 -6.42 2.20
N ASP A 147 -14.94 -6.24 3.41
CA ASP A 147 -15.98 -5.26 3.74
C ASP A 147 -15.43 -3.87 4.07
N GLU A 148 -14.10 -3.71 4.11
CA GLU A 148 -13.50 -2.40 4.31
C GLU A 148 -13.60 -1.52 3.05
N ALA A 149 -13.48 -0.22 3.30
CA ALA A 149 -13.44 0.80 2.27
C ALA A 149 -11.99 1.20 1.96
N ALA A 150 -11.74 1.74 0.76
CA ALA A 150 -10.39 2.16 0.34
C ALA A 150 -9.76 3.21 1.28
N GLU A 151 -10.58 3.94 2.01
CA GLU A 151 -10.19 4.89 3.04
C GLU A 151 -9.37 4.23 4.17
N SER A 152 -9.53 2.93 4.43
CA SER A 152 -8.69 2.22 5.42
C SER A 152 -7.22 2.17 4.99
N VAL A 153 -6.96 2.16 3.67
CA VAL A 153 -5.62 2.20 3.09
C VAL A 153 -5.14 3.65 2.93
N TYR A 154 -5.98 4.56 2.43
CA TYR A 154 -5.59 5.96 2.26
C TYR A 154 -5.22 6.66 3.56
N ASN A 155 -5.91 6.29 4.65
CA ASN A 155 -5.69 6.84 5.99
C ASN A 155 -4.84 5.89 6.85
N SER A 156 -4.25 4.85 6.27
CA SER A 156 -3.41 3.91 7.00
C SER A 156 -2.10 4.54 7.48
N ASN A 157 -1.65 4.13 8.67
CA ASN A 157 -0.32 4.42 9.20
C ASN A 157 0.66 3.24 9.02
N ASN A 158 0.35 2.27 8.16
CA ASN A 158 1.17 1.06 7.97
C ASN A 158 2.58 1.37 7.44
N TYR A 159 2.73 2.39 6.57
CA TYR A 159 4.02 2.85 6.08
C TYR A 159 3.97 4.28 5.53
N ASP A 160 5.11 4.96 5.54
CA ASP A 160 5.30 6.25 4.88
C ASP A 160 6.69 6.40 4.23
N ALA A 161 7.03 7.62 3.80
CA ALA A 161 8.34 7.95 3.21
C ALA A 161 9.54 7.49 4.07
N ALA A 162 9.41 7.46 5.39
CA ALA A 162 10.46 6.98 6.27
C ALA A 162 10.65 5.46 6.18
N ASP A 163 9.59 4.70 5.92
CA ASP A 163 9.67 3.25 5.73
C ASP A 163 10.39 2.89 4.43
N TYR A 164 10.13 3.61 3.33
CA TYR A 164 10.89 3.47 2.09
C TYR A 164 12.39 3.72 2.29
N ARG A 165 12.76 4.75 3.08
CA ARG A 165 14.16 5.00 3.47
C ARG A 165 14.74 3.85 4.30
N ARG A 166 13.98 3.30 5.26
CA ARG A 166 14.42 2.14 6.06
C ARG A 166 14.66 0.91 5.18
N VAL A 167 13.83 0.67 4.17
CA VAL A 167 14.05 -0.40 3.18
C VAL A 167 15.42 -0.25 2.52
N ALA A 168 15.76 0.96 2.05
CA ALA A 168 17.07 1.25 1.48
C ALA A 168 18.22 1.09 2.50
N GLU A 169 18.05 1.59 3.73
CA GLU A 169 19.03 1.47 4.83
C GLU A 169 19.30 0.01 5.23
N MET A 170 18.32 -0.88 5.06
CA MET A 170 18.49 -2.32 5.23
C MET A 170 19.23 -3.00 4.07
N GLY A 171 19.57 -2.27 3.01
CA GLY A 171 20.22 -2.79 1.81
C GLY A 171 19.27 -3.50 0.84
N LEU A 172 17.95 -3.32 1.01
CA LEU A 172 16.93 -3.81 0.10
C LEU A 172 16.72 -2.81 -1.06
N THR A 173 16.24 -3.29 -2.19
CA THR A 173 16.21 -2.55 -3.46
C THR A 173 14.82 -2.43 -4.07
N VAL A 174 13.83 -3.15 -3.54
CA VAL A 174 12.47 -3.18 -4.06
C VAL A 174 11.45 -3.32 -2.94
N VAL A 175 10.27 -2.73 -3.14
CA VAL A 175 9.05 -3.00 -2.38
C VAL A 175 8.04 -3.62 -3.34
N ARG A 176 7.46 -4.77 -3.00
CA ARG A 176 6.25 -5.28 -3.67
C ARG A 176 5.06 -4.63 -2.97
N LEU A 177 4.36 -3.78 -3.72
CA LEU A 177 3.26 -2.97 -3.23
C LEU A 177 1.96 -3.67 -3.59
N ASP A 178 1.32 -4.25 -2.58
CA ASP A 178 0.19 -5.16 -2.73
C ASP A 178 -1.09 -4.34 -2.94
N LEU A 179 -1.40 -4.03 -4.20
CA LEU A 179 -2.53 -3.21 -4.62
C LEU A 179 -3.86 -3.90 -4.37
N TRP A 180 -4.89 -3.07 -4.23
CA TRP A 180 -6.28 -3.50 -4.14
C TRP A 180 -7.14 -2.74 -5.14
N TRP A 181 -8.00 -3.46 -5.88
CA TRP A 181 -8.86 -2.85 -6.90
C TRP A 181 -9.71 -1.70 -6.35
N LYS A 182 -10.17 -1.80 -5.09
CA LYS A 182 -10.98 -0.76 -4.45
C LYS A 182 -10.24 0.56 -4.30
N LEU A 183 -8.91 0.61 -4.34
CA LEU A 183 -8.21 1.89 -4.36
C LEU A 183 -8.52 2.65 -5.66
N PHE A 184 -8.62 1.95 -6.78
CA PHE A 184 -8.68 2.61 -8.07
C PHE A 184 -10.10 2.78 -8.58
N GLU A 185 -10.99 1.82 -8.35
CA GLU A 185 -12.32 1.80 -8.97
C GLU A 185 -13.44 2.12 -7.98
N ASP A 186 -14.50 2.77 -8.47
CA ASP A 186 -15.75 2.95 -7.73
C ASP A 186 -16.58 1.67 -7.80
N GLU A 187 -16.78 1.04 -6.65
CA GLU A 187 -17.57 -0.18 -6.49
C GLU A 187 -19.02 -0.02 -6.98
N ASN A 188 -19.61 1.16 -6.78
CA ASN A 188 -21.01 1.42 -7.14
C ASN A 188 -21.17 1.88 -8.60
N ASN A 189 -20.05 2.18 -9.27
CA ASN A 189 -20.04 2.62 -10.65
C ASN A 189 -18.85 2.00 -11.39
N PRO A 190 -18.94 0.72 -11.78
CA PRO A 190 -17.86 -0.03 -12.41
C PRO A 190 -17.21 0.72 -13.57
N TYR A 191 -15.91 0.49 -13.78
CA TYR A 191 -15.05 1.16 -14.76
C TYR A 191 -14.88 2.67 -14.56
N THR A 192 -15.36 3.22 -13.43
CA THR A 192 -15.12 4.62 -13.05
C THR A 192 -14.00 4.67 -12.03
N TYR A 193 -12.90 5.33 -12.39
CA TYR A 193 -11.71 5.38 -11.56
C TYR A 193 -11.63 6.64 -10.69
N LYS A 194 -11.17 6.47 -9.47
CA LYS A 194 -11.06 7.50 -8.42
C LYS A 194 -9.72 8.20 -8.51
N GLN A 195 -9.72 9.53 -8.40
CA GLN A 195 -8.49 10.31 -8.41
C GLN A 195 -7.63 10.00 -7.18
N GLU A 196 -8.27 9.71 -6.05
CA GLU A 196 -7.65 9.40 -4.77
C GLU A 196 -6.71 8.17 -4.86
N GLY A 197 -7.11 7.11 -5.57
CA GLY A 197 -6.26 5.93 -5.79
C GLY A 197 -5.01 6.25 -6.62
N TRP A 198 -5.15 7.11 -7.63
CA TRP A 198 -4.03 7.56 -8.45
C TRP A 198 -3.07 8.45 -7.66
N ASP A 199 -3.59 9.35 -6.85
CA ASP A 199 -2.78 10.23 -5.99
C ASP A 199 -2.02 9.42 -4.94
N TRP A 200 -2.67 8.40 -4.37
CA TRP A 200 -2.04 7.47 -3.42
C TRP A 200 -0.89 6.67 -4.07
N LEU A 201 -1.08 6.14 -5.28
CA LEU A 201 -0.01 5.39 -5.97
C LEU A 201 1.14 6.32 -6.40
N ASN A 202 0.81 7.50 -6.93
CA ASN A 202 1.79 8.54 -7.26
C ASN A 202 2.70 8.89 -6.07
N LYS A 203 2.11 9.01 -4.87
CA LYS A 203 2.81 9.28 -3.62
C LYS A 203 3.78 8.16 -3.25
N ASN A 204 3.36 6.89 -3.36
CA ASN A 204 4.25 5.74 -3.14
C ASN A 204 5.42 5.72 -4.15
N ILE A 205 5.17 6.02 -5.42
CA ILE A 205 6.21 6.12 -6.44
C ILE A 205 7.23 7.22 -6.09
N VAL A 206 6.76 8.40 -5.68
CA VAL A 206 7.64 9.50 -5.25
C VAL A 206 8.50 9.09 -4.06
N TRP A 207 7.92 8.47 -3.04
CA TRP A 207 8.65 7.99 -1.87
C TRP A 207 9.69 6.93 -2.21
N ALA A 208 9.32 5.97 -3.06
CA ALA A 208 10.24 4.93 -3.53
C ALA A 208 11.41 5.55 -4.30
N ARG A 209 11.12 6.50 -5.20
CA ARG A 209 12.14 7.25 -5.95
C ARG A 209 13.12 7.98 -5.05
N GLU A 210 12.62 8.73 -4.07
CA GLU A 210 13.42 9.51 -3.14
C GLU A 210 14.31 8.62 -2.26
N ALA A 211 13.85 7.42 -1.93
CA ALA A 211 14.62 6.43 -1.18
C ALA A 211 15.58 5.61 -2.05
N GLY A 212 15.49 5.70 -3.38
CA GLY A 212 16.29 4.90 -4.31
C GLY A 212 15.89 3.42 -4.35
N VAL A 213 14.64 3.10 -4.00
CA VAL A 213 14.07 1.75 -4.08
C VAL A 213 13.05 1.68 -5.21
N ARG A 214 12.90 0.49 -5.81
CA ARG A 214 11.92 0.25 -6.88
C ARG A 214 10.60 -0.27 -6.32
N LEU A 215 9.56 -0.24 -7.15
CA LEU A 215 8.27 -0.86 -6.86
C LEU A 215 8.02 -2.07 -7.77
N ILE A 216 7.45 -3.14 -7.22
CA ILE A 216 6.66 -4.10 -7.98
C ILE A 216 5.21 -3.79 -7.65
N LEU A 217 4.39 -3.52 -8.66
CA LEU A 217 2.96 -3.32 -8.45
C LEU A 217 2.27 -4.67 -8.56
N ASP A 218 1.77 -5.19 -7.45
CA ASP A 218 1.07 -6.47 -7.39
C ASP A 218 -0.42 -6.25 -7.27
N MET A 219 -1.21 -6.80 -8.19
CA MET A 219 -2.66 -6.82 -8.01
C MET A 219 -3.05 -7.91 -7.01
N HIS A 220 -2.94 -7.57 -5.73
CA HIS A 220 -3.14 -8.49 -4.62
C HIS A 220 -4.61 -8.75 -4.32
N GLY A 221 -5.36 -7.68 -4.08
CA GLY A 221 -6.79 -7.72 -3.83
C GLY A 221 -7.56 -7.58 -5.13
N LEU A 222 -8.02 -8.70 -5.69
CA LEU A 222 -8.84 -8.75 -6.89
C LEU A 222 -10.30 -8.40 -6.63
N HIS A 223 -11.02 -8.08 -7.70
CA HIS A 223 -12.48 -8.09 -7.68
C HIS A 223 -12.98 -9.47 -7.23
N GLY A 224 -13.95 -9.52 -6.32
CA GLY A 224 -14.44 -10.78 -5.79
C GLY A 224 -13.56 -11.40 -4.68
N GLY A 225 -12.58 -10.66 -4.15
CA GLY A 225 -11.84 -11.05 -2.94
C GLY A 225 -10.59 -11.91 -3.19
N PHE A 226 -9.95 -12.30 -2.08
CA PHE A 226 -8.73 -13.11 -2.10
C PHE A 226 -8.97 -14.51 -2.66
N GLN A 227 -7.93 -15.07 -3.26
CA GLN A 227 -7.96 -16.38 -3.89
C GLN A 227 -7.17 -17.40 -3.04
N GLY A 228 -7.37 -18.69 -3.31
CA GLY A 228 -6.56 -19.75 -2.72
C GLY A 228 -7.09 -20.37 -1.41
N PRO A 229 -6.37 -21.37 -0.86
CA PRO A 229 -6.80 -22.09 0.33
C PRO A 229 -7.08 -21.18 1.53
N GLY A 230 -8.31 -21.21 2.03
CA GLY A 230 -8.75 -20.41 3.17
C GLY A 230 -9.54 -19.15 2.79
N TYR A 231 -9.66 -18.85 1.51
CA TYR A 231 -10.47 -17.76 0.97
C TYR A 231 -11.54 -18.32 0.01
N ASP A 232 -12.67 -17.63 -0.09
CA ASP A 232 -13.85 -18.02 -0.87
C ASP A 232 -14.18 -17.02 -2.00
N GLY A 233 -13.15 -16.31 -2.50
CA GLY A 233 -13.34 -15.34 -3.56
C GLY A 233 -13.87 -15.94 -4.86
N ASP A 234 -14.73 -15.19 -5.55
CA ASP A 234 -15.54 -15.67 -6.69
C ASP A 234 -15.01 -15.19 -8.06
N PHE A 235 -13.81 -14.59 -8.10
CA PHE A 235 -13.16 -14.01 -9.28
C PHE A 235 -13.28 -14.87 -10.55
N TRP A 236 -12.89 -16.15 -10.48
CA TRP A 236 -12.89 -17.07 -11.62
C TRP A 236 -14.29 -17.48 -12.10
N SER A 237 -15.32 -17.26 -11.28
CA SER A 237 -16.71 -17.55 -11.64
C SER A 237 -17.46 -16.33 -12.18
N ASN A 238 -16.83 -15.15 -12.15
CA ASN A 238 -17.43 -13.88 -12.52
C ASN A 238 -16.66 -13.18 -13.65
N SER A 239 -17.18 -13.28 -14.87
CA SER A 239 -16.54 -12.70 -16.05
C SER A 239 -16.48 -11.17 -16.03
N ASP A 240 -17.34 -10.47 -15.27
CA ASP A 240 -17.26 -9.03 -15.10
C ASP A 240 -16.06 -8.65 -14.21
N TYR A 241 -15.79 -9.39 -13.13
CA TYR A 241 -14.61 -9.18 -12.28
C TYR A 241 -13.29 -9.37 -13.04
N MET A 242 -13.24 -10.37 -13.90
CA MET A 242 -12.12 -10.60 -14.81
C MET A 242 -11.97 -9.46 -15.84
N ALA A 243 -13.08 -8.95 -16.39
CA ALA A 243 -13.08 -7.84 -17.34
C ALA A 243 -12.65 -6.52 -16.69
N ARG A 244 -13.12 -6.23 -15.47
CA ARG A 244 -12.79 -5.04 -14.68
C ARG A 244 -11.33 -5.03 -14.27
N THR A 245 -10.79 -6.15 -13.80
CA THR A 245 -9.36 -6.29 -13.48
C THR A 245 -8.47 -6.06 -14.70
N LYS A 246 -8.89 -6.58 -15.86
CA LYS A 246 -8.20 -6.33 -17.13
C LYS A 246 -8.24 -4.85 -17.53
N ALA A 247 -9.41 -4.21 -17.43
CA ALA A 247 -9.56 -2.79 -17.72
C ALA A 247 -8.69 -1.93 -16.79
N LEU A 248 -8.67 -2.24 -15.49
CA LEU A 248 -7.84 -1.56 -14.50
C LEU A 248 -6.34 -1.69 -14.81
N TRP A 249 -5.87 -2.88 -15.20
CA TRP A 249 -4.49 -3.06 -15.67
C TRP A 249 -4.15 -2.21 -16.89
N GLY A 250 -5.09 -2.09 -17.84
CA GLY A 250 -4.96 -1.19 -18.98
C GLY A 250 -4.75 0.27 -18.56
N GLU A 251 -5.49 0.75 -17.57
CA GLU A 251 -5.34 2.10 -17.03
C GLU A 251 -4.01 2.30 -16.29
N ILE A 252 -3.64 1.35 -15.41
CA ILE A 252 -2.36 1.39 -14.69
C ILE A 252 -1.20 1.43 -15.69
N ALA A 253 -1.15 0.49 -16.62
CA ALA A 253 -0.08 0.43 -17.62
C ALA A 253 -0.04 1.68 -18.51
N SER A 254 -1.19 2.18 -18.97
CA SER A 254 -1.26 3.40 -19.78
C SER A 254 -0.72 4.63 -19.04
N ARG A 255 -1.06 4.76 -17.75
CA ARG A 255 -0.68 5.90 -16.90
C ARG A 255 0.80 5.87 -16.51
N TYR A 256 1.35 4.68 -16.28
CA TYR A 256 2.68 4.49 -15.74
C TYR A 256 3.71 3.94 -16.73
N LYS A 257 3.38 3.81 -18.03
CA LYS A 257 4.25 3.26 -19.09
C LYS A 257 5.69 3.79 -19.18
N ASP A 258 5.91 5.01 -18.68
CA ASP A 258 7.20 5.72 -18.69
C ASP A 258 7.83 5.81 -17.28
N GLU A 259 7.27 5.16 -16.26
CA GLU A 259 7.70 5.26 -14.86
C GLU A 259 8.73 4.19 -14.47
N THR A 260 10.01 4.56 -14.51
CA THR A 260 11.13 3.62 -14.28
C THR A 260 11.33 3.19 -12.82
N VAL A 261 10.68 3.88 -11.87
CA VAL A 261 10.68 3.43 -10.47
C VAL A 261 9.92 2.11 -10.33
N ILE A 262 8.94 1.86 -11.20
CA ILE A 262 8.25 0.58 -11.25
C ILE A 262 9.15 -0.42 -11.98
N ALA A 263 9.64 -1.42 -11.26
CA ALA A 263 10.42 -2.51 -11.81
C ALA A 263 9.56 -3.47 -12.63
N ALA A 264 8.37 -3.79 -12.12
CA ALA A 264 7.50 -4.79 -12.71
C ALA A 264 6.02 -4.62 -12.33
N TYR A 265 5.16 -5.22 -13.15
CA TYR A 265 3.75 -5.46 -12.86
C TYR A 265 3.55 -6.93 -12.54
N ASP A 266 3.14 -7.24 -11.33
CA ASP A 266 2.73 -8.56 -10.89
C ASP A 266 1.23 -8.71 -11.05
N LEU A 267 0.84 -9.47 -12.07
CA LEU A 267 -0.45 -9.32 -12.74
C LEU A 267 -1.62 -9.70 -11.84
N PHE A 268 -1.45 -10.69 -10.97
CA PHE A 268 -2.41 -11.02 -9.93
C PHE A 268 -1.82 -12.06 -8.96
N ASN A 269 -2.06 -11.82 -7.68
CA ASN A 269 -1.55 -12.64 -6.59
C ASN A 269 -2.28 -13.99 -6.45
N GLU A 270 -1.49 -15.05 -6.23
CA GLU A 270 -1.91 -16.39 -5.80
C GLU A 270 -3.16 -16.94 -6.51
N PRO A 271 -3.16 -17.04 -7.85
CA PRO A 271 -4.33 -17.50 -8.57
C PRO A 271 -4.71 -18.94 -8.25
N ALA A 272 -6.00 -19.17 -8.01
CA ALA A 272 -6.60 -20.49 -7.81
C ALA A 272 -7.70 -20.77 -8.87
N PRO A 273 -7.34 -20.88 -10.17
CA PRO A 273 -8.29 -21.11 -11.24
C PRO A 273 -8.95 -22.51 -11.14
N PRO A 274 -10.13 -22.72 -11.77
CA PRO A 274 -10.69 -24.06 -11.90
C PRO A 274 -9.80 -24.99 -12.75
N THR A 275 -9.08 -24.44 -13.74
CA THR A 275 -8.14 -25.18 -14.60
C THR A 275 -6.89 -24.38 -14.96
N GLN A 276 -5.77 -25.07 -15.24
CA GLN A 276 -4.54 -24.44 -15.75
C GLN A 276 -4.75 -23.70 -17.09
N ALA A 277 -5.69 -24.17 -17.91
CA ALA A 277 -6.01 -23.54 -19.19
C ALA A 277 -6.64 -22.16 -18.99
N GLU A 278 -7.53 -21.99 -18.01
CA GLU A 278 -8.13 -20.70 -17.67
C GLU A 278 -7.10 -19.72 -17.13
N LEU A 279 -6.16 -20.18 -16.28
CA LEU A 279 -5.05 -19.34 -15.84
C LEU A 279 -4.19 -18.88 -16.99
N THR A 280 -3.80 -19.80 -17.88
CA THR A 280 -2.94 -19.46 -19.02
C THR A 280 -3.64 -18.46 -19.96
N ASP A 281 -4.90 -18.71 -20.29
CA ASP A 281 -5.70 -17.83 -21.15
C ASP A 281 -5.89 -16.45 -20.54
N TYR A 282 -6.30 -16.37 -19.27
CA TYR A 282 -6.55 -15.09 -18.62
C TYR A 282 -5.26 -14.28 -18.41
N THR A 283 -4.16 -14.95 -18.04
CA THR A 283 -2.84 -14.30 -17.95
C THR A 283 -2.43 -13.71 -19.30
N GLN A 284 -2.61 -14.45 -20.40
CA GLN A 284 -2.31 -13.95 -21.73
C GLN A 284 -3.16 -12.72 -22.08
N GLN A 285 -4.45 -12.71 -21.72
CA GLN A 285 -5.30 -11.54 -21.93
C GLN A 285 -4.82 -10.31 -21.16
N LEU A 286 -4.27 -10.46 -19.95
CA LEU A 286 -3.68 -9.34 -19.20
C LEU A 286 -2.38 -8.86 -19.85
N VAL A 287 -1.50 -9.79 -20.27
CA VAL A 287 -0.29 -9.45 -21.03
C VAL A 287 -0.65 -8.68 -22.30
N ASP A 288 -1.59 -9.16 -23.10
CA ASP A 288 -2.05 -8.50 -24.32
C ASP A 288 -2.62 -7.10 -24.02
N THR A 289 -3.30 -6.94 -22.88
CA THR A 289 -3.85 -5.65 -22.46
C THR A 289 -2.76 -4.64 -22.11
N VAL A 290 -1.79 -5.05 -21.29
CA VAL A 290 -0.63 -4.20 -20.96
C VAL A 290 0.19 -3.91 -22.22
N ARG A 291 0.47 -4.93 -23.04
CA ARG A 291 1.23 -4.78 -24.29
C ARG A 291 0.52 -4.00 -25.38
N GLY A 292 -0.80 -3.88 -25.30
CA GLY A 292 -1.60 -2.99 -26.13
C GLY A 292 -1.31 -1.50 -25.88
N VAL A 293 -0.74 -1.14 -24.72
CA VAL A 293 -0.46 0.25 -24.34
C VAL A 293 1.02 0.56 -24.10
N GLU A 294 1.85 -0.42 -23.75
CA GLU A 294 3.29 -0.24 -23.47
C GLU A 294 4.14 -1.52 -23.65
N SER A 295 5.47 -1.41 -23.78
CA SER A 295 6.38 -2.57 -23.95
C SER A 295 7.63 -2.54 -23.05
N ASN A 296 7.63 -1.65 -22.06
CA ASN A 296 8.76 -1.35 -21.20
C ASN A 296 8.81 -2.25 -19.96
N HIS A 297 7.73 -2.34 -19.17
CA HIS A 297 7.80 -2.97 -17.86
C HIS A 297 7.94 -4.48 -17.93
N LEU A 298 8.66 -5.05 -16.95
CA LEU A 298 8.68 -6.47 -16.68
C LEU A 298 7.27 -6.91 -16.23
N LEU A 299 6.78 -8.02 -16.77
CA LEU A 299 5.55 -8.65 -16.27
C LEU A 299 5.91 -9.84 -15.40
N ILE A 300 5.36 -9.90 -14.21
CA ILE A 300 5.44 -11.04 -13.31
C ILE A 300 4.18 -11.89 -13.49
N VAL A 301 4.41 -13.19 -13.69
CA VAL A 301 3.37 -14.19 -13.90
C VAL A 301 3.49 -15.24 -12.80
N GLU A 302 2.47 -15.31 -11.96
CA GLU A 302 2.38 -16.30 -10.89
C GLU A 302 1.85 -17.66 -11.38
N MET A 303 2.27 -18.72 -10.70
CA MET A 303 1.76 -20.07 -10.91
C MET A 303 0.42 -20.29 -10.19
N ASN A 304 -0.30 -21.36 -10.55
CA ASN A 304 -1.49 -21.77 -9.83
C ASN A 304 -1.13 -22.10 -8.37
N TYR A 305 -1.62 -21.29 -7.43
CA TYR A 305 -1.35 -21.43 -6.00
C TYR A 305 -1.98 -22.71 -5.40
N GLY A 306 -3.07 -23.20 -6.02
CA GLY A 306 -3.69 -24.46 -5.63
C GLY A 306 -2.95 -25.72 -6.09
N ASP A 307 -1.90 -25.58 -6.90
CA ASP A 307 -1.09 -26.68 -7.43
C ASP A 307 0.28 -26.73 -6.74
N GLU A 308 0.41 -27.53 -5.66
CA GLU A 308 1.66 -27.67 -4.88
C GLU A 308 2.86 -28.21 -5.70
N GLU A 309 2.60 -28.89 -6.83
CA GLU A 309 3.66 -29.38 -7.72
C GLU A 309 4.02 -28.36 -8.81
N GLY A 310 3.14 -27.38 -9.06
CA GLY A 310 3.29 -26.28 -10.00
C GLY A 310 3.42 -26.74 -11.45
N THR A 311 2.33 -26.74 -12.22
CA THR A 311 2.38 -27.01 -13.66
C THR A 311 2.98 -25.81 -14.42
N PRO A 312 4.20 -25.91 -15.01
CA PRO A 312 4.79 -24.79 -15.73
C PRO A 312 4.00 -24.47 -17.00
N PHE A 313 3.82 -23.18 -17.28
CA PHE A 313 3.21 -22.70 -18.52
C PHE A 313 4.01 -21.53 -19.09
N LEU A 314 3.86 -21.29 -20.39
CA LEU A 314 4.51 -20.19 -21.08
C LEU A 314 3.48 -19.14 -21.49
N ILE A 315 3.89 -17.87 -21.40
CA ILE A 315 3.13 -16.72 -21.88
C ILE A 315 3.88 -16.12 -23.07
N ASP A 316 3.12 -15.76 -24.10
CA ASP A 316 3.66 -15.10 -25.29
C ASP A 316 3.66 -13.59 -25.07
N ASP A 317 4.76 -13.06 -24.53
CA ASP A 317 4.99 -11.62 -24.45
C ASP A 317 5.77 -11.14 -25.68
N PRO A 318 5.21 -10.28 -26.55
CA PRO A 318 5.93 -9.73 -27.69
C PRO A 318 7.18 -8.92 -27.30
N ALA A 319 7.25 -8.41 -26.07
CA ALA A 319 8.44 -7.73 -25.55
C ALA A 319 9.50 -8.69 -24.98
N GLY A 320 9.17 -9.98 -24.85
CA GLY A 320 10.04 -11.01 -24.27
C GLY A 320 10.47 -10.71 -22.82
N ASN A 321 9.64 -10.00 -22.06
CA ASN A 321 10.02 -9.39 -20.79
C ASN A 321 9.12 -9.89 -19.65
N VAL A 322 9.19 -11.20 -19.39
CA VAL A 322 8.40 -11.90 -18.38
C VAL A 322 9.31 -12.53 -17.32
N MET A 323 8.90 -12.45 -16.06
CA MET A 323 9.44 -13.19 -14.94
C MET A 323 8.35 -14.09 -14.35
N TYR A 324 8.69 -15.34 -14.04
CA TYR A 324 7.77 -16.25 -13.34
C TYR A 324 8.03 -16.18 -11.85
N ASP A 325 6.96 -16.09 -11.07
CA ASP A 325 7.01 -16.03 -9.61
C ASP A 325 6.28 -17.21 -8.96
N PHE A 326 6.75 -17.59 -7.78
CA PHE A 326 6.19 -18.63 -6.94
C PHE A 326 6.45 -18.31 -5.46
N HIS A 327 5.44 -18.51 -4.62
CA HIS A 327 5.56 -18.26 -3.20
C HIS A 327 6.08 -19.50 -2.46
N GLN A 328 7.19 -19.34 -1.73
CA GLN A 328 7.81 -20.44 -0.99
C GLN A 328 7.56 -20.31 0.52
N TYR A 329 6.48 -20.93 0.98
CA TYR A 329 6.15 -21.06 2.41
C TYR A 329 6.36 -22.48 2.95
N ASN A 330 6.96 -23.42 2.22
CA ASN A 330 7.15 -24.79 2.73
C ASN A 330 8.39 -24.89 3.64
N PRO A 331 8.30 -25.49 4.85
CA PRO A 331 7.11 -26.05 5.51
C PRO A 331 6.24 -25.01 6.20
N TRP A 332 4.95 -24.97 5.81
CA TRP A 332 3.95 -23.99 6.27
C TRP A 332 3.92 -23.84 7.79
N ARG A 333 3.98 -24.97 8.53
CA ARG A 333 3.95 -24.97 10.00
C ARG A 333 5.11 -24.22 10.67
N TYR A 334 6.22 -24.02 9.97
CA TYR A 334 7.40 -23.33 10.49
C TYR A 334 7.54 -21.91 9.91
N SER A 335 7.03 -21.67 8.71
CA SER A 335 7.10 -20.39 8.01
C SER A 335 5.91 -19.48 8.31
N ALA A 336 4.71 -20.03 8.49
CA ALA A 336 3.49 -19.29 8.80
C ALA A 336 3.29 -19.21 10.31
N THR A 337 3.74 -18.12 10.93
CA THR A 337 3.47 -17.81 12.34
C THR A 337 2.00 -17.47 12.65
N LEU A 338 1.10 -17.57 11.66
CA LEU A 338 -0.31 -17.15 11.76
C LEU A 338 -1.26 -18.18 12.42
N GLY A 339 -0.79 -19.32 12.94
CA GLY A 339 -1.68 -20.46 13.25
C GLY A 339 -1.50 -21.22 14.56
N LEU A 340 -0.76 -20.72 15.56
CA LEU A 340 -0.70 -21.39 16.87
C LEU A 340 -1.04 -20.43 18.01
N PRO A 341 -2.12 -20.70 18.80
CA PRO A 341 -2.24 -20.06 20.10
C PRO A 341 -1.06 -20.54 20.94
N LEU A 342 -0.07 -19.67 21.13
CA LEU A 342 1.08 -19.88 22.00
C LEU A 342 0.62 -20.05 23.45
N ARG A 343 0.11 -21.23 23.78
CA ARG A 343 0.18 -21.78 25.13
C ARG A 343 1.40 -22.70 25.17
N LEU A 344 2.39 -22.22 25.91
CA LEU A 344 3.29 -22.99 26.78
C LEU A 344 4.66 -23.43 26.22
N TRP A 345 5.64 -22.60 26.60
CA TRP A 345 7.03 -22.87 27.05
C TRP A 345 8.18 -22.99 26.05
N GLY A 346 9.13 -22.06 26.18
CA GLY A 346 10.54 -22.26 25.83
C GLY A 346 11.30 -20.97 25.51
N LEU A 347 11.65 -20.18 26.54
CA LEU A 347 12.57 -19.03 26.54
C LEU A 347 13.21 -18.65 25.18
N TRP A 348 12.62 -17.68 24.49
CA TRP A 348 13.36 -16.71 23.71
C TRP A 348 12.90 -15.33 24.18
N HIS A 349 13.86 -14.51 24.61
CA HIS A 349 13.60 -13.14 25.00
C HIS A 349 12.88 -12.42 23.85
N PRO A 350 11.77 -11.71 24.10
CA PRO A 350 11.28 -10.76 23.11
C PRO A 350 12.39 -9.73 22.97
N LEU A 351 13.00 -9.64 21.79
CA LEU A 351 13.67 -8.41 21.40
C LEU A 351 12.54 -7.41 21.18
N PRO A 352 12.33 -6.42 22.07
CA PRO A 352 11.45 -5.33 21.71
C PRO A 352 12.16 -4.60 20.56
N PHE A 353 11.46 -4.38 19.45
CA PHE A 353 11.83 -3.31 18.52
C PHE A 353 11.69 -1.97 19.26
N ARG A 354 12.61 -1.69 20.19
CA ARG A 354 12.82 -0.37 20.73
C ARG A 354 13.58 0.42 19.67
N ARG A 355 13.01 1.54 19.23
CA ARG A 355 13.76 2.66 18.67
C ARG A 355 14.95 2.96 19.59
N ARG A 356 16.12 2.45 19.27
CA ARG A 356 17.39 3.01 19.72
C ARG A 356 18.04 3.60 18.50
N LEU A 357 18.12 4.93 18.48
CA LEU A 357 19.11 5.66 17.70
C LEU A 357 20.47 5.00 17.95
N LEU A 358 21.00 4.30 16.94
CA LEU A 358 22.38 3.86 16.97
C LEU A 358 23.25 5.12 16.84
N PRO A 359 24.21 5.36 17.76
CA PRO A 359 25.15 6.44 17.56
C PRO A 359 26.03 6.15 16.35
N ALA A 360 26.30 7.18 15.55
CA ALA A 360 27.23 7.14 14.44
C ALA A 360 28.57 6.56 14.90
N LEU A 361 29.06 5.54 14.18
CA LEU A 361 30.41 5.01 14.35
C LEU A 361 31.39 5.98 13.66
N GLN A 362 32.41 6.41 14.41
CA GLN A 362 33.61 7.08 13.90
C GLN A 362 34.55 6.08 13.21
#